data_AF-A0A844KHJ4-F1
#
_entry.id   AF-A0A844KHJ4-F1
#
_cell.length_a   1.000
_cell.length_b   1.000
_cell.length_c   1.000
_cell.angle_alpha   90.00
_cell.angle_beta   90.00
_cell.angle_gamma   90.00
#
_symmetry.space_group_name_H-M   'P 1'
#
loop_
_entity.id
_entity.type
_entity.pdbx_description
1 polymer ?
#
loop_
_entity_poly.entity_id
_entity_poly.type
_entity_poly.pdbx_seq_one_letter_code
_entity_poly.pdbx_strand_id
1 'polypeptide(L)'
;MKRLVVALLLASTLCMTGCGDTKKTEPAASTTEEVDKASSTMKEQMGDNAVLPSDSVKRVMAKQWKVIGTDTVYDLKEDGTGTKDDDGLTFECGFDEDNNITIKITMDGEDEGKLYAVTTDDTGYGIVLKSLDGGKDMKFLQADTDLLDLTDDRAKGLIGKWTDNSGNEYKLKKDGKLVIKSSSGETKGTYCVAENADGTLRLNLVISGGTLEYVYTLSDDGSTVELCSPGTDTVHKWTKA
;
A
#
# COMPACT_ATOMS: atom_id res chain seq x y z
N MET A 1 -15.53 -20.26 1.86
CA MET A 1 -15.65 -18.82 2.16
C MET A 1 -15.29 -18.04 0.91
N LYS A 2 -16.24 -17.31 0.30
CA LYS A 2 -15.97 -16.49 -0.89
C LYS A 2 -15.26 -15.22 -0.44
N ARG A 3 -13.96 -15.11 -0.70
CA ARG A 3 -13.19 -13.89 -0.43
C ARG A 3 -13.51 -12.87 -1.53
N LEU A 4 -13.95 -11.68 -1.13
CA LEU A 4 -14.14 -10.53 -2.01
C LEU A 4 -12.77 -10.13 -2.57
N VAL A 5 -12.56 -10.37 -3.86
CA VAL A 5 -11.44 -9.77 -4.59
C VAL A 5 -11.82 -8.32 -4.84
N VAL A 6 -11.21 -7.40 -4.10
CA VAL A 6 -11.31 -5.96 -4.36
C VAL A 6 -10.41 -5.66 -5.55
N ALA A 7 -10.95 -5.76 -6.77
CA ALA A 7 -10.31 -5.24 -7.96
C ALA A 7 -10.66 -3.75 -8.07
N LEU A 8 -9.76 -2.87 -7.63
CA LEU A 8 -9.84 -1.44 -7.95
C LEU A 8 -9.54 -1.28 -9.46
N LEU A 9 -10.57 -1.30 -10.29
CA LEU A 9 -10.49 -0.84 -11.68
C LEU A 9 -10.79 0.65 -11.70
N LEU A 10 -9.76 1.47 -11.41
CA LEU A 10 -9.77 2.88 -11.80
C LEU A 10 -9.47 2.93 -13.30
N ALA A 11 -10.51 2.97 -14.12
CA ALA A 11 -10.39 3.29 -15.53
C ALA A 11 -9.96 4.77 -15.65
N SER A 12 -8.65 5.00 -15.59
CA SER A 12 -8.03 6.30 -15.84
C SER A 12 -8.15 6.62 -17.33
N THR A 13 -9.24 7.27 -17.71
CA THR A 13 -9.30 8.07 -18.93
C THR A 13 -9.74 9.47 -18.57
N LEU A 14 -8.76 10.36 -18.44
CA LEU A 14 -8.78 11.71 -19.00
C LEU A 14 -7.36 12.28 -18.86
N CYS A 15 -6.57 12.14 -19.94
CA CYS A 15 -5.42 13.02 -20.15
C CYS A 15 -5.96 14.43 -20.33
N MET A 16 -5.64 15.37 -19.44
CA MET A 16 -5.41 16.76 -19.83
C MET A 16 -4.19 17.34 -19.10
N THR A 17 -3.24 17.73 -19.93
CA THR A 17 -2.01 18.45 -19.64
C THR A 17 -2.26 19.84 -19.09
N GLY A 18 -1.39 20.31 -18.18
CA GLY A 18 -0.96 21.71 -18.20
C GLY A 18 -0.65 22.36 -16.85
N CYS A 19 0.65 22.38 -16.52
CA CYS A 19 1.41 23.31 -15.69
C CYS A 19 0.69 24.46 -14.97
N GLY A 20 0.98 24.61 -13.67
CA GLY A 20 0.82 25.87 -12.94
C GLY A 20 1.47 25.83 -11.57
N ASP A 21 2.67 26.39 -11.44
CA ASP A 21 3.27 26.79 -10.16
C ASP A 21 2.30 27.68 -9.38
N THR A 22 1.76 27.17 -8.28
CA THR A 22 1.36 27.98 -7.12
C THR A 22 1.45 27.12 -5.87
N LYS A 23 2.12 27.62 -4.83
CA LYS A 23 1.95 27.10 -3.47
C LYS A 23 0.48 27.26 -3.10
N LYS A 24 -0.32 26.20 -3.24
CA LYS A 24 -1.68 26.14 -2.68
C LYS A 24 -1.53 26.27 -1.16
N THR A 25 -1.96 27.42 -0.66
CA THR A 25 -2.11 27.68 0.78
C THR A 25 -3.56 27.40 1.22
N GLU A 26 -4.42 27.00 0.28
CA GLU A 26 -5.80 26.58 0.52
C GLU A 26 -5.89 25.05 0.45
N PRO A 27 -6.62 24.39 1.36
CA PRO A 27 -6.81 22.94 1.34
C PRO A 27 -7.41 22.46 0.02
N ALA A 28 -7.01 21.27 -0.44
CA ALA A 28 -7.59 20.67 -1.64
C ALA A 28 -9.12 20.48 -1.48
N ALA A 29 -9.88 20.80 -2.52
CA ALA A 29 -11.32 20.62 -2.53
C ALA A 29 -11.68 19.13 -2.63
N SER A 30 -12.65 18.68 -1.81
CA SER A 30 -13.14 17.29 -1.82
C SER A 30 -14.19 17.08 -2.91
N THR A 31 -14.08 15.99 -3.66
CA THR A 31 -15.04 15.50 -4.67
C THR A 31 -15.74 14.22 -4.22
N THR A 32 -15.56 13.82 -2.96
CA THR A 32 -16.01 12.53 -2.41
C THR A 32 -17.50 12.27 -2.65
N GLU A 33 -18.36 13.25 -2.42
CA GLU A 33 -19.81 13.11 -2.66
C GLU A 33 -20.13 12.81 -4.13
N GLU A 34 -19.42 13.44 -5.08
CA GLU A 34 -19.62 13.22 -6.51
C GLU A 34 -19.17 11.81 -6.92
N VAL A 35 -18.01 11.38 -6.43
CA VAL A 35 -17.44 10.04 -6.68
C VAL A 35 -18.34 8.95 -6.10
N ASP A 36 -18.77 9.12 -4.84
CA ASP A 36 -19.64 8.16 -4.17
C ASP A 36 -21.04 8.12 -4.76
N LYS A 37 -21.58 9.27 -5.21
CA LYS A 37 -22.87 9.33 -5.92
C LYS A 37 -22.80 8.65 -7.27
N ALA A 38 -21.76 8.92 -8.06
CA ALA A 38 -21.54 8.25 -9.34
C ALA A 38 -21.46 6.72 -9.15
N SER A 39 -20.74 6.27 -8.11
CA SER A 39 -20.69 4.86 -7.73
C SER A 39 -22.07 4.34 -7.32
N SER A 40 -22.80 5.05 -6.46
CA SER A 40 -24.14 4.66 -5.96
C SER A 40 -25.15 4.47 -7.09
N THR A 41 -25.15 5.34 -8.10
CA THR A 41 -25.98 5.15 -9.31
C THR A 41 -25.61 3.87 -10.07
N MET A 42 -24.33 3.48 -10.09
CA MET A 42 -23.92 2.18 -10.63
C MET A 42 -24.30 1.02 -9.71
N LYS A 43 -24.30 1.20 -8.38
CA LYS A 43 -24.73 0.18 -7.41
C LYS A 43 -26.19 -0.19 -7.56
N GLU A 44 -27.07 0.77 -7.78
CA GLU A 44 -28.50 0.52 -8.03
C GLU A 44 -28.73 -0.43 -9.24
N GLN A 45 -27.77 -0.48 -10.17
CA GLN A 45 -27.79 -1.38 -11.33
C GLN A 45 -27.14 -2.76 -11.05
N MET A 46 -26.28 -2.87 -10.03
CA MET A 46 -25.46 -4.06 -9.73
C MET A 46 -25.84 -4.80 -8.42
N GLY A 47 -26.72 -4.23 -7.59
CA GLY A 47 -27.29 -4.84 -6.37
C GLY A 47 -26.61 -4.42 -5.05
N ASP A 48 -27.31 -4.67 -3.93
CA ASP A 48 -27.02 -4.18 -2.56
C ASP A 48 -25.64 -4.52 -1.96
N ASN A 49 -24.84 -5.37 -2.58
CA ASN A 49 -23.52 -5.76 -2.06
C ASN A 49 -22.38 -4.79 -2.40
N ALA A 50 -22.67 -3.70 -3.09
CA ALA A 50 -21.64 -2.78 -3.55
C ALA A 50 -21.21 -1.80 -2.44
N VAL A 51 -19.90 -1.63 -2.26
CA VAL A 51 -19.26 -0.78 -1.24
C VAL A 51 -18.88 0.56 -1.89
N LEU A 52 -18.98 1.67 -1.15
CA LEU A 52 -18.58 2.97 -1.71
C LEU A 52 -17.06 3.00 -1.90
N PRO A 53 -16.54 3.74 -2.89
CA PRO A 53 -15.11 3.96 -3.02
C PRO A 53 -14.48 4.48 -1.72
N SER A 54 -15.09 5.48 -1.08
CA SER A 54 -14.64 6.03 0.22
C SER A 54 -14.62 4.97 1.34
N ASP A 55 -15.67 4.17 1.45
CA ASP A 55 -15.74 3.06 2.43
C ASP A 55 -14.69 1.99 2.17
N SER A 56 -14.35 1.74 0.91
CA SER A 56 -13.30 0.77 0.55
C SER A 56 -11.92 1.27 1.02
N VAL A 57 -11.64 2.56 0.86
CA VAL A 57 -10.42 3.19 1.38
C VAL A 57 -10.40 3.12 2.91
N LYS A 58 -11.51 3.48 3.58
CA LYS A 58 -11.62 3.42 5.04
C LYS A 58 -11.30 2.03 5.58
N ARG A 59 -11.77 0.95 4.95
CA ARG A 59 -11.42 -0.44 5.34
C ARG A 59 -9.94 -0.76 5.17
N VAL A 60 -9.28 -0.21 4.15
CA VAL A 60 -7.83 -0.38 3.97
C VAL A 60 -7.07 0.38 5.07
N MET A 61 -7.55 1.58 5.42
CA MET A 61 -6.97 2.42 6.46
C MET A 61 -7.22 1.90 7.88
N ALA A 62 -8.30 1.13 8.09
CA ALA A 62 -8.71 0.60 9.39
C ALA A 62 -7.78 -0.50 9.92
N LYS A 63 -6.62 -0.09 10.39
CA LYS A 63 -5.55 -0.92 10.95
C LYS A 63 -4.78 -0.10 11.98
N GLN A 64 -3.91 -0.78 12.70
CA GLN A 64 -2.88 -0.14 13.49
C GLN A 64 -1.66 0.19 12.62
N TRP A 65 -1.20 1.44 12.67
CA TRP A 65 -0.10 1.99 11.89
C TRP A 65 0.94 2.62 12.81
N LYS A 66 2.21 2.27 12.62
CA LYS A 66 3.36 2.97 13.20
C LYS A 66 3.77 4.10 12.25
N VAL A 67 4.10 5.27 12.79
CA VAL A 67 4.70 6.35 12.00
C VAL A 67 6.21 6.12 11.91
N ILE A 68 6.73 5.92 10.70
CA ILE A 68 8.16 5.67 10.50
C ILE A 68 8.98 6.86 11.00
N GLY A 69 9.96 6.58 11.85
CA GLY A 69 10.87 7.57 12.42
C GLY A 69 10.36 8.24 13.70
N THR A 70 9.24 7.80 14.26
CA THR A 70 8.77 8.19 15.59
C THR A 70 8.24 6.98 16.35
N ASP A 71 7.92 7.16 17.63
CA ASP A 71 7.23 6.16 18.44
C ASP A 71 5.69 6.26 18.33
N THR A 72 5.19 7.08 17.40
CA THR A 72 3.76 7.37 17.27
C THR A 72 3.02 6.20 16.62
N VAL A 73 1.87 5.87 17.19
CA VAL A 73 0.98 4.81 16.69
C VAL A 73 -0.42 5.39 16.46
N TYR A 74 -0.98 5.09 15.30
CA TYR A 74 -2.38 5.32 14.96
C TYR A 74 -3.11 3.98 15.01
N ASP A 75 -4.24 3.89 15.72
CA ASP A 75 -5.15 2.74 15.68
C ASP A 75 -6.46 3.19 15.04
N LEU A 76 -6.62 2.94 13.74
CA LEU A 76 -7.78 3.38 12.95
C LEU A 76 -8.79 2.25 12.82
N LYS A 77 -10.08 2.57 12.97
CA LYS A 77 -11.18 1.60 12.96
C LYS A 77 -12.10 1.79 11.76
N GLU A 78 -12.79 0.72 11.37
CA GLU A 78 -13.67 0.74 10.18
C GLU A 78 -14.86 1.70 10.32
N ASP A 79 -15.22 2.08 11.54
CA ASP A 79 -16.30 3.05 11.82
C ASP A 79 -15.88 4.52 11.65
N GLY A 80 -14.62 4.79 11.29
CA GLY A 80 -14.10 6.15 11.12
C GLY A 80 -13.59 6.77 12.42
N THR A 81 -13.51 6.01 13.51
CA THR A 81 -12.87 6.44 14.76
C THR A 81 -11.47 5.87 14.87
N GLY A 82 -10.67 6.40 15.79
CA GLY A 82 -9.36 5.82 16.10
C GLY A 82 -8.70 6.48 17.29
N THR A 83 -7.44 6.13 17.49
CA THR A 83 -6.55 6.84 18.42
C THR A 83 -5.22 7.16 17.76
N LYS A 84 -4.56 8.19 18.29
CA LYS A 84 -3.14 8.48 18.06
C LYS A 84 -2.48 8.55 19.44
N ASP A 85 -1.56 7.64 19.73
CA ASP A 85 -0.88 7.58 21.03
C ASP A 85 -1.88 7.60 22.22
N ASP A 86 -2.95 6.82 22.10
CA ASP A 86 -4.10 6.72 23.03
C ASP A 86 -5.05 7.94 23.07
N ASP A 87 -4.72 9.05 22.42
CA ASP A 87 -5.64 10.19 22.27
C ASP A 87 -6.66 9.91 21.15
N GLY A 88 -7.95 10.18 21.42
CA GLY A 88 -9.04 9.93 20.49
C GLY A 88 -8.99 10.80 19.23
N LEU A 89 -9.45 10.23 18.11
CA LEU A 89 -9.62 10.93 16.85
C LEU A 89 -10.77 10.35 16.02
N THR A 90 -11.18 11.13 15.02
CA THR A 90 -12.02 10.67 13.91
C THR A 90 -11.28 10.84 12.58
N PHE A 91 -11.64 10.04 11.58
CA PHE A 91 -11.11 10.18 10.23
C PHE A 91 -12.16 9.91 9.15
N GLU A 92 -11.98 10.60 8.03
CA GLU A 92 -12.83 10.49 6.85
C GLU A 92 -11.94 10.21 5.63
N CYS A 93 -12.34 9.25 4.80
CA CYS A 93 -11.64 8.94 3.55
C CYS A 93 -12.44 9.45 2.36
N GLY A 94 -11.74 9.94 1.35
CA GLY A 94 -12.39 10.60 0.23
C GLY A 94 -11.52 10.72 -1.01
N PHE A 95 -11.92 11.65 -1.87
CA PHE A 95 -11.23 11.99 -3.11
C PHE A 95 -11.13 13.52 -3.23
N ASP A 96 -10.02 14.02 -3.75
CA ASP A 96 -9.87 15.42 -4.11
C ASP A 96 -10.20 15.67 -5.60
N GLU A 97 -10.12 16.92 -6.04
CA GLU A 97 -10.32 17.33 -7.43
C GLU A 97 -9.35 16.71 -8.43
N ASP A 98 -8.18 16.27 -7.97
CA ASP A 98 -7.17 15.55 -8.76
C ASP A 98 -7.41 14.02 -8.75
N ASN A 99 -8.49 13.56 -8.12
CA ASN A 99 -8.83 12.16 -7.87
C ASN A 99 -7.79 11.40 -7.02
N ASN A 100 -6.99 12.10 -6.22
CA ASN A 100 -6.17 11.46 -5.21
C ASN A 100 -7.10 10.88 -4.14
N ILE A 101 -6.76 9.69 -3.65
CA ILE A 101 -7.36 9.17 -2.42
C ILE A 101 -6.92 10.08 -1.28
N THR A 102 -7.85 10.55 -0.47
CA THR A 102 -7.57 11.41 0.68
C THR A 102 -7.99 10.78 1.99
N ILE A 103 -7.33 11.21 3.06
CA ILE A 103 -7.76 11.00 4.44
C ILE A 103 -7.71 12.33 5.19
N LYS A 104 -8.80 12.67 5.85
CA LYS A 104 -8.87 13.77 6.83
C LYS A 104 -8.86 13.16 8.22
N ILE A 105 -7.96 13.62 9.09
CA ILE A 105 -7.85 13.15 10.48
C ILE A 105 -8.12 14.33 11.40
N THR A 106 -9.10 14.20 12.29
CA THR A 106 -9.51 15.23 13.27
C THR A 106 -9.30 14.68 14.67
N MET A 107 -8.41 15.29 15.45
CA MET A 107 -8.22 14.89 16.86
C MET A 107 -9.43 15.31 17.70
N ASP A 108 -9.74 14.54 18.73
CA ASP A 108 -10.83 14.90 19.64
C ASP A 108 -10.57 16.26 20.30
N GLY A 109 -11.57 17.16 20.22
CA GLY A 109 -11.47 18.52 20.72
C GLY A 109 -10.87 19.54 19.75
N GLU A 110 -10.49 19.12 18.54
CA GLU A 110 -10.14 20.02 17.43
C GLU A 110 -11.34 20.20 16.48
N ASP A 111 -11.61 21.44 16.06
CA ASP A 111 -12.69 21.74 15.10
C ASP A 111 -12.27 21.48 13.64
N GLU A 112 -10.96 21.54 13.36
CA GLU A 112 -10.39 21.39 12.03
C GLU A 112 -9.47 20.17 11.95
N GLY A 113 -9.83 19.21 11.10
CA GLY A 113 -8.99 18.05 10.78
C GLY A 113 -7.93 18.35 9.72
N LYS A 114 -6.83 17.59 9.79
CA LYS A 114 -5.71 17.67 8.84
C LYS A 114 -5.95 16.77 7.64
N LEU A 115 -5.71 17.31 6.44
CA LEU A 115 -6.02 16.64 5.18
C LEU A 115 -4.75 16.12 4.50
N TYR A 116 -4.79 14.84 4.10
CA TYR A 116 -3.66 14.17 3.45
C TYR A 116 -4.10 13.46 2.17
N ALA A 117 -3.23 13.46 1.16
CA ALA A 117 -3.28 12.52 0.05
C ALA A 117 -2.61 11.20 0.46
N VAL A 118 -3.27 10.08 0.20
CA VAL A 118 -2.78 8.73 0.48
C VAL A 118 -2.09 8.18 -0.76
N THR A 119 -0.82 7.80 -0.64
CA THR A 119 -0.07 7.13 -1.70
C THR A 119 0.61 5.88 -1.17
N THR A 120 0.83 4.88 -2.02
CA THR A 120 1.64 3.71 -1.65
C THR A 120 3.11 4.10 -1.50
N ASP A 121 3.83 3.44 -0.60
CA ASP A 121 5.28 3.58 -0.49
C ASP A 121 6.03 2.64 -1.44
N ASP A 122 7.36 2.64 -1.36
CA ASP A 122 8.25 1.76 -2.12
C ASP A 122 8.53 0.42 -1.43
N THR A 123 7.92 0.17 -0.27
CA THR A 123 8.04 -1.09 0.49
C THR A 123 6.89 -2.05 0.19
N GLY A 124 5.72 -1.51 -0.18
CA GLY A 124 4.48 -2.26 -0.37
C GLY A 124 3.79 -2.66 0.93
N TYR A 125 4.39 -2.40 2.08
CA TYR A 125 3.80 -2.67 3.42
C TYR A 125 3.20 -1.43 4.06
N GLY A 126 3.63 -0.25 3.61
CA GLY A 126 3.24 1.04 4.15
C GLY A 126 2.51 1.93 3.16
N ILE A 127 2.11 3.08 3.66
CA ILE A 127 1.50 4.18 2.89
C ILE A 127 2.16 5.50 3.31
N VAL A 128 2.15 6.46 2.39
CA VAL A 128 2.61 7.82 2.63
C VAL A 128 1.39 8.73 2.64
N LEU A 129 1.24 9.48 3.73
CA LEU A 129 0.27 10.55 3.89
C LEU A 129 0.97 11.87 3.57
N LYS A 130 0.67 12.45 2.41
CA LYS A 130 1.22 13.74 1.99
C LYS A 130 0.28 14.85 2.41
N SER A 131 0.76 15.84 3.17
CA SER A 131 -0.09 16.92 3.67
C SER A 131 -0.62 17.77 2.51
N LEU A 132 -1.92 18.03 2.51
CA LEU A 132 -2.60 18.91 1.54
C LEU A 132 -2.93 20.29 2.11
N ASP A 133 -2.67 20.48 3.40
CA ASP A 133 -2.94 21.69 4.19
C ASP A 133 -1.65 22.36 4.70
N GLY A 134 -0.50 21.98 4.15
CA GLY A 134 0.81 22.53 4.54
C GLY A 134 1.41 21.96 5.82
N GLY A 135 0.80 20.92 6.40
CA GLY A 135 1.39 20.12 7.47
C GLY A 135 2.59 19.25 7.02
N LYS A 136 3.03 18.36 7.92
CA LYS A 136 4.15 17.45 7.67
C LYS A 136 3.67 16.13 7.08
N ASP A 137 4.34 15.67 6.03
CA ASP A 137 4.15 14.32 5.49
C ASP A 137 4.47 13.25 6.54
N MET A 138 3.69 12.17 6.51
CA MET A 138 3.87 11.01 7.37
C MET A 138 4.03 9.76 6.53
N LYS A 139 4.82 8.81 7.02
CA LYS A 139 4.92 7.47 6.45
C LYS A 139 4.39 6.49 7.49
N PHE A 140 3.35 5.75 7.12
CA PHE A 140 2.75 4.73 7.94
C PHE A 140 3.27 3.36 7.52
N LEU A 141 3.61 2.53 8.51
CA LEU A 141 3.89 1.11 8.35
C LEU A 141 2.89 0.33 9.20
N GLN A 142 2.38 -0.79 8.72
CA GLN A 142 1.48 -1.64 9.51
C GLN A 142 2.16 -2.07 10.82
N ALA A 143 1.45 -1.96 11.95
CA ALA A 143 2.08 -2.11 13.26
C ALA A 143 2.56 -3.55 13.57
N ASP A 144 1.97 -4.54 12.91
CA ASP A 144 2.37 -5.95 13.00
C ASP A 144 3.55 -6.30 12.09
N THR A 145 4.11 -5.31 11.39
CA THR A 145 5.15 -5.49 10.37
C THR A 145 6.43 -4.78 10.79
N ASP A 146 7.55 -5.51 10.73
CA ASP A 146 8.89 -4.96 10.90
C ASP A 146 9.71 -5.16 9.62
N LEU A 147 10.23 -4.07 9.05
CA LEU A 147 11.05 -4.13 7.84
C LEU A 147 12.44 -4.65 8.17
N LEU A 148 12.92 -5.60 7.38
CA LEU A 148 14.25 -6.18 7.54
C LEU A 148 15.28 -5.43 6.68
N ASP A 149 16.42 -5.09 7.28
CA ASP A 149 17.56 -4.61 6.53
C ASP A 149 18.08 -5.73 5.61
N LEU A 150 18.50 -5.39 4.39
CA LEU A 150 18.94 -6.38 3.41
C LEU A 150 20.29 -7.03 3.76
N THR A 151 20.94 -6.60 4.83
CA THR A 151 22.11 -7.26 5.43
C THR A 151 21.74 -8.28 6.51
N ASP A 152 20.49 -8.31 6.98
CA ASP A 152 19.96 -9.29 7.93
C ASP A 152 20.09 -10.71 7.37
N ASP A 153 20.48 -11.68 8.21
CA ASP A 153 20.69 -13.07 7.80
C ASP A 153 19.46 -13.71 7.16
N ARG A 154 18.27 -13.27 7.56
CA ARG A 154 16.98 -13.74 7.04
C ARG A 154 16.65 -13.18 5.65
N ALA A 155 17.20 -12.02 5.30
CA ALA A 155 16.91 -11.30 4.06
C ALA A 155 18.05 -11.38 3.04
N LYS A 156 19.31 -11.33 3.48
CA LYS A 156 20.51 -11.18 2.63
C LYS A 156 20.64 -12.28 1.58
N GLY A 157 20.13 -13.47 1.86
CA GLY A 157 20.16 -14.61 0.94
C GLY A 157 19.33 -14.39 -0.33
N LEU A 158 18.30 -13.53 -0.28
CA LEU A 158 17.48 -13.14 -1.43
C LEU A 158 18.23 -12.28 -2.44
N ILE A 159 19.32 -11.60 -2.06
CA ILE A 159 20.11 -10.79 -2.99
C ILE A 159 20.72 -11.71 -4.06
N GLY A 160 20.52 -11.38 -5.32
CA GLY A 160 21.04 -12.16 -6.43
C GLY A 160 20.17 -12.13 -7.68
N LYS A 161 20.46 -13.07 -8.56
CA LYS A 161 19.64 -13.37 -9.74
C LYS A 161 18.90 -14.67 -9.50
N TRP A 162 17.64 -14.69 -9.90
CA TRP A 162 16.72 -15.79 -9.70
C TRP A 162 15.97 -16.07 -10.98
N THR A 163 15.57 -17.31 -11.18
CA THR A 163 14.69 -17.73 -12.28
C THR A 163 13.51 -18.50 -11.74
N ASP A 164 12.33 -18.27 -12.30
CA ASP A 164 11.15 -19.11 -12.05
C ASP A 164 11.01 -20.22 -13.09
N ASN A 165 10.06 -21.12 -12.86
CA ASN A 165 9.75 -22.23 -13.77
C ASN A 165 9.18 -21.78 -15.13
N SER A 166 8.77 -20.52 -15.26
CA SER A 166 8.26 -19.93 -16.49
C SER A 166 9.35 -19.23 -17.31
N GLY A 167 10.60 -19.25 -16.83
CA GLY A 167 11.74 -18.62 -17.49
C GLY A 167 11.83 -17.12 -17.28
N ASN A 168 11.08 -16.54 -16.33
CA ASN A 168 11.28 -15.15 -15.94
C ASN A 168 12.53 -15.05 -15.06
N GLU A 169 13.29 -13.97 -15.23
CA GLU A 169 14.45 -13.65 -14.40
C GLU A 169 14.13 -12.52 -13.43
N TYR A 170 14.57 -12.64 -12.19
CA TYR A 170 14.42 -11.63 -11.15
C TYR A 170 15.80 -11.27 -10.62
N LYS A 171 16.12 -9.97 -10.57
CA LYS A 171 17.38 -9.45 -10.03
C LYS A 171 17.10 -8.57 -8.83
N LEU A 172 17.36 -9.10 -7.64
CA LEU A 172 17.24 -8.42 -6.35
C LEU A 172 18.60 -7.84 -5.97
N LYS A 173 18.69 -6.51 -5.82
CA LYS A 173 19.93 -5.79 -5.51
C LYS A 173 20.00 -5.41 -4.05
N LYS A 174 21.22 -5.22 -3.54
CA LYS A 174 21.47 -4.78 -2.14
C LYS A 174 20.87 -3.43 -1.76
N ASP A 175 20.52 -2.60 -2.75
CA ASP A 175 19.91 -1.27 -2.55
C ASP A 175 18.39 -1.30 -2.65
N GLY A 176 17.75 -2.46 -2.49
CA GLY A 176 16.30 -2.62 -2.58
C GLY A 176 15.73 -2.52 -3.99
N LYS A 177 16.55 -2.40 -5.03
CA LYS A 177 16.07 -2.34 -6.43
C LYS A 177 15.81 -3.73 -6.99
N LEU A 178 14.74 -3.82 -7.77
CA LEU A 178 14.28 -5.00 -8.48
C LEU A 178 14.32 -4.78 -10.00
N VAL A 179 14.72 -5.81 -10.73
CA VAL A 179 14.50 -5.92 -12.19
C VAL A 179 13.90 -7.28 -12.48
N ILE A 180 12.76 -7.31 -13.17
CA ILE A 180 12.10 -8.51 -13.65
C ILE A 180 12.26 -8.55 -15.17
N LYS A 181 12.73 -9.65 -15.73
CA LYS A 181 12.73 -9.90 -17.17
C LYS A 181 11.80 -11.05 -17.47
N SER A 182 10.91 -10.81 -18.42
CA SER A 182 9.94 -11.78 -18.91
C SER A 182 9.97 -11.80 -20.44
N SER A 183 9.18 -12.69 -21.05
CA SER A 183 8.94 -12.67 -22.49
C SER A 183 8.31 -11.36 -22.98
N SER A 184 7.56 -10.66 -22.11
CA SER A 184 6.96 -9.35 -22.41
C SER A 184 7.91 -8.15 -22.27
N GLY A 185 9.13 -8.36 -21.77
CA GLY A 185 10.14 -7.30 -21.61
C GLY A 185 10.66 -7.17 -20.19
N GLU A 186 11.28 -6.02 -19.91
CA GLU A 186 11.92 -5.69 -18.63
C GLU A 186 11.04 -4.74 -17.81
N THR A 187 10.78 -5.11 -16.55
CA THR A 187 10.10 -4.26 -15.56
C THR A 187 11.07 -3.91 -14.44
N LYS A 188 11.06 -2.65 -14.01
CA LYS A 188 11.88 -2.16 -12.90
C LYS A 188 10.98 -1.80 -11.73
N GLY A 189 11.50 -1.99 -10.52
CA GLY A 189 10.78 -1.70 -9.29
C GLY A 189 11.69 -1.71 -8.08
N THR A 190 11.06 -1.84 -6.93
CA THR A 190 11.73 -2.08 -5.64
C THR A 190 11.27 -3.40 -5.05
N TYR A 191 12.01 -3.89 -4.07
CA TYR A 191 11.56 -4.97 -3.22
C TYR A 191 11.90 -4.66 -1.77
N CYS A 192 11.09 -5.20 -0.88
CA CYS A 192 11.30 -5.08 0.55
C CYS A 192 11.05 -6.43 1.21
N VAL A 193 11.75 -6.68 2.30
CA VAL A 193 11.62 -7.88 3.12
C VAL A 193 11.11 -7.43 4.47
N ALA A 194 10.13 -8.14 5.00
CA ALA A 194 9.57 -7.84 6.30
C ALA A 194 9.34 -9.13 7.09
N GLU A 195 9.22 -8.97 8.39
CA GLU A 195 8.78 -9.99 9.32
C GLU A 195 7.49 -9.53 9.97
N ASN A 196 6.54 -10.45 10.13
CA ASN A 196 5.35 -10.22 10.95
C ASN A 196 5.60 -10.51 12.42
N ALA A 197 4.73 -10.00 13.29
CA ALA A 197 4.75 -10.28 14.72
C ALA A 197 4.75 -11.79 15.08
N ASP A 198 4.29 -12.66 14.17
CA ASP A 198 4.31 -14.12 14.33
C ASP A 198 5.61 -14.80 13.82
N GLY A 199 6.59 -14.02 13.35
CA GLY A 199 7.85 -14.50 12.77
C GLY A 199 7.77 -14.86 11.29
N THR A 200 6.62 -14.66 10.63
CA THR A 200 6.47 -14.97 9.21
C THR A 200 7.27 -13.99 8.36
N LEU A 201 8.18 -14.52 7.55
CA LEU A 201 8.98 -13.74 6.61
C LEU A 201 8.21 -13.48 5.30
N ARG A 202 8.20 -12.23 4.87
CA ARG A 202 7.48 -11.76 3.69
C ARG A 202 8.39 -10.99 2.74
N LEU A 203 8.10 -11.13 1.46
CA LEU A 203 8.76 -10.45 0.36
C LEU A 203 7.71 -9.69 -0.45
N ASN A 204 7.90 -8.38 -0.57
CA ASN A 204 7.12 -7.54 -1.47
C ASN A 204 7.94 -7.12 -2.67
N LEU A 205 7.35 -7.21 -3.85
CA LEU A 205 7.87 -6.65 -5.10
C LEU A 205 6.94 -5.51 -5.52
N VAL A 206 7.45 -4.28 -5.51
CA VAL A 206 6.68 -3.09 -5.90
C VAL A 206 7.09 -2.70 -7.32
N ILE A 207 6.15 -2.75 -8.24
CA ILE A 207 6.36 -2.44 -9.67
C ILE A 207 5.27 -1.48 -10.16
N SER A 208 5.49 -0.90 -11.34
CA SER A 208 4.43 -0.12 -11.98
C SER A 208 3.20 -1.00 -12.21
N GLY A 209 2.05 -0.57 -11.69
CA GLY A 209 0.78 -1.30 -11.80
C GLY A 209 0.42 -2.15 -10.58
N GLY A 210 1.28 -2.27 -9.57
CA GLY A 210 0.91 -2.88 -8.29
C GLY A 210 2.05 -3.52 -7.52
N THR A 211 1.68 -4.24 -6.47
CA THR A 211 2.58 -4.96 -5.57
C THR A 211 2.30 -6.45 -5.63
N LEU A 212 3.35 -7.27 -5.61
CA LEU A 212 3.27 -8.71 -5.41
C LEU A 212 3.82 -9.05 -4.03
N GLU A 213 2.96 -9.59 -3.17
CA GLU A 213 3.32 -10.03 -1.82
C GLU A 213 3.44 -11.54 -1.76
N TYR A 214 4.49 -12.03 -1.10
CA TYR A 214 4.73 -13.44 -0.86
C TYR A 214 5.17 -13.68 0.59
N VAL A 215 4.69 -14.75 1.20
CA VAL A 215 5.43 -15.41 2.30
C VAL A 215 6.55 -16.20 1.65
N TYR A 216 7.77 -16.12 2.18
CA TYR A 216 8.91 -16.83 1.58
C TYR A 216 9.63 -17.77 2.53
N THR A 217 10.24 -18.79 1.96
CA THR A 217 11.17 -19.69 2.65
C THR A 217 12.39 -19.89 1.77
N LEU A 218 13.55 -19.49 2.28
CA LEU A 218 14.83 -19.69 1.60
C LEU A 218 15.43 -21.04 2.05
N SER A 219 15.86 -21.85 1.09
CA SER A 219 16.61 -23.08 1.39
C SER A 219 17.93 -22.80 2.13
N ASP A 220 18.38 -23.77 2.93
CA ASP A 220 19.60 -23.65 3.75
C ASP A 220 20.86 -23.31 2.95
N ASP A 221 20.96 -23.81 1.72
CA ASP A 221 22.09 -23.52 0.81
C ASP A 221 21.93 -22.19 0.03
N GLY A 222 20.80 -21.51 0.21
CA GLY A 222 20.46 -20.25 -0.45
C GLY A 222 20.25 -20.38 -1.96
N SER A 223 20.10 -21.59 -2.50
CA SER A 223 19.98 -21.84 -3.95
C SER A 223 18.54 -21.78 -4.46
N THR A 224 17.57 -21.94 -3.57
CA THR A 224 16.14 -21.91 -3.90
C THR A 224 15.35 -21.08 -2.89
N VAL A 225 14.30 -20.41 -3.36
CA VAL A 225 13.29 -19.76 -2.52
C VAL A 225 11.90 -20.21 -2.98
N GLU A 226 11.09 -20.59 -2.00
CA GLU A 226 9.67 -20.86 -2.17
C GLU A 226 8.89 -19.61 -1.78
N LEU A 227 7.91 -19.24 -2.61
CA LEU A 227 7.12 -18.02 -2.49
C LEU A 227 5.64 -18.39 -2.53
N CYS A 228 4.95 -18.19 -1.42
CA CYS A 228 3.54 -18.48 -1.28
C CYS A 228 2.72 -17.19 -1.27
N SER A 229 1.78 -17.05 -2.21
CA SER A 229 0.89 -15.89 -2.26
C SER A 229 -0.07 -15.91 -1.07
N PRO A 230 -0.22 -14.80 -0.31
CA PRO A 230 -1.07 -14.75 0.87
C PRO A 230 -2.48 -15.31 0.62
N GLY A 231 -2.89 -16.24 1.49
CA GLY A 231 -4.23 -16.79 1.44
C GLY A 231 -4.52 -17.79 0.31
N THR A 232 -3.48 -18.29 -0.35
CA THR A 232 -3.55 -19.38 -1.35
C THR A 232 -2.59 -20.50 -0.98
N ASP A 233 -2.78 -21.69 -1.56
CA ASP A 233 -1.81 -22.80 -1.46
C ASP A 233 -0.84 -22.82 -2.66
N THR A 234 -0.83 -21.75 -3.47
CA THR A 234 0.02 -21.68 -4.66
C THR A 234 1.44 -21.29 -4.26
N VAL A 235 2.37 -22.22 -4.46
CA VAL A 235 3.80 -22.02 -4.22
C VAL A 235 4.52 -21.81 -5.53
N HIS A 236 5.15 -20.65 -5.68
CA HIS A 236 6.11 -20.37 -6.73
C HIS A 236 7.51 -20.72 -6.25
N LYS A 237 8.33 -21.29 -7.13
CA LYS A 237 9.72 -21.61 -6.82
C LYS A 237 10.65 -20.79 -7.68
N TRP A 238 11.59 -20.12 -7.05
CA TRP A 238 12.70 -19.50 -7.75
C TRP A 238 14.00 -20.24 -7.44
N THR A 239 14.85 -20.37 -8.45
CA THR A 239 16.18 -20.97 -8.34
C THR A 239 17.23 -19.92 -8.64
N LYS A 240 18.31 -19.90 -7.86
CA LYS A 240 19.39 -18.94 -8.04
C LYS A 240 20.13 -19.25 -9.33
N ALA A 241 20.35 -18.21 -10.14
CA ALA A 241 21.01 -18.29 -11.44
C ALA A 241 22.54 -18.09 -11.34
#